data_AF-A0A3D0SHM1-F1
#
_entry.id   AF-A0A3D0SHM1-F1
#
_cell.length_a   1.000
_cell.length_b   1.000
_cell.length_c   1.000
_cell.angle_alpha   90.00
_cell.angle_beta   90.00
_cell.angle_gamma   90.00
#
_symmetry.space_group_name_H-M   'P 1'
#
loop_
_entity.id
_entity.type
_entity.pdbx_description
1 polymer ?
#
loop_
_entity_poly.entity_id
_entity_poly.type
_entity_poly.pdbx_seq_one_letter_code
_entity_poly.pdbx_strand_id
1 'polypeptide(L)'
;SVGNYTRVYFGQHKPMLNKAISHIEARLPEAEFFRINRSEIINLAFIDDIEVPLNGQWQVRMQNGRILVPSRRQAQAFRQRLSL
;
A
#
# COMPACT_ATOMS: atom_id res chain seq x y z
N SER A 1 -13.46 0.88 14.10
CA SER A 1 -12.83 -0.35 13.60
C SER A 1 -13.68 -0.84 12.43
N VAL A 2 -13.24 -0.66 11.19
CA VAL A 2 -13.96 -1.23 10.03
C VAL A 2 -13.43 -2.66 9.93
N GLY A 3 -14.21 -3.64 10.42
CA GLY A 3 -13.85 -5.06 10.46
C GLY A 3 -13.49 -5.62 9.08
N ASN A 4 -13.00 -6.86 9.04
CA ASN A 4 -12.56 -7.77 7.94
C ASN A 4 -12.88 -7.47 6.45
N TYR A 5 -12.91 -6.22 6.02
CA TYR A 5 -13.30 -5.75 4.71
C TYR A 5 -12.09 -5.13 4.03
N THR A 6 -11.68 -5.73 2.92
CA THR A 6 -10.65 -5.13 2.07
C THR A 6 -11.35 -4.28 1.03
N ARG A 7 -11.11 -2.97 1.07
CA ARG A 7 -11.63 -2.03 0.09
C ARG A 7 -10.62 -1.91 -1.04
N VAL A 8 -11.03 -2.34 -2.23
CA VAL A 8 -10.18 -2.22 -3.42
C VAL A 8 -10.56 -0.94 -4.17
N TYR A 9 -9.56 -0.18 -4.60
CA TYR A 9 -9.76 1.06 -5.35
C TYR A 9 -9.35 0.79 -6.80
N PHE A 10 -10.33 0.68 -7.71
CA PHE A 10 -10.08 0.53 -9.15
C PHE A 10 -10.92 1.56 -9.92
N GLY A 11 -10.28 2.60 -10.44
CA GLY A 11 -10.97 3.69 -11.15
C GLY A 11 -12.07 4.32 -10.27
N GLN A 12 -13.32 4.32 -10.74
CA GLN A 12 -14.49 4.83 -10.01
C GLN A 12 -15.14 3.80 -9.06
N HIS A 13 -14.70 2.52 -9.08
CA HIS A 13 -15.35 1.45 -8.33
C HIS A 13 -14.61 1.14 -7.01
N LYS A 14 -15.39 0.93 -5.94
CA LYS A 14 -14.92 0.59 -4.60
C LYS A 14 -15.54 -0.72 -4.09
N PRO A 15 -15.35 -1.87 -4.77
CA PRO A 15 -15.90 -3.13 -4.29
C PRO A 15 -15.30 -3.48 -2.93
N MET A 16 -16.18 -3.85 -2.00
CA MET A 16 -15.82 -4.26 -0.66
C MET A 16 -15.76 -5.78 -0.63
N LEU A 17 -14.55 -6.33 -0.49
CA LEU A 17 -14.36 -7.78 -0.42
C LEU A 17 -14.42 -8.22 1.04
N ASN A 18 -15.30 -9.19 1.31
CA ASN A 18 -15.43 -9.91 2.58
C ASN A 18 -14.31 -10.97 2.74
N LYS A 19 -13.06 -10.56 2.50
CA LYS A 19 -11.88 -11.42 2.59
C LYS A 19 -10.77 -10.69 3.32
N ALA A 20 -10.05 -11.45 4.14
CA ALA A 20 -8.86 -10.95 4.82
C ALA A 20 -7.84 -10.42 3.80
N ILE A 21 -7.19 -9.32 4.15
CA ILE A 21 -6.21 -8.66 3.28
C ILE A 21 -5.09 -9.60 2.82
N SER A 22 -4.67 -10.54 3.68
CA SER A 22 -3.65 -11.55 3.34
C SER A 22 -4.12 -12.52 2.24
N HIS A 23 -5.42 -12.84 2.15
CA HIS A 23 -5.96 -13.66 1.05
C HIS A 23 -5.97 -12.90 -0.28
N ILE A 24 -6.04 -11.57 -0.23
CA ILE A 24 -5.98 -10.72 -1.41
C ILE A 24 -4.53 -10.54 -1.83
N GLU A 25 -3.63 -10.28 -0.88
CA GLU A 25 -2.18 -10.23 -1.09
C GLU A 25 -1.67 -11.45 -1.86
N ALA A 26 -2.04 -12.66 -1.43
CA ALA A 26 -1.60 -13.92 -2.07
C ALA A 26 -2.05 -14.09 -3.54
N ARG A 27 -3.00 -13.28 -4.02
CA ARG A 27 -3.50 -13.32 -5.40
C ARG A 27 -3.02 -12.15 -6.25
N LEU A 28 -2.36 -11.17 -5.65
CA LEU A 28 -1.87 -9.99 -6.35
C LEU A 28 -0.44 -10.22 -6.84
N PRO A 29 -0.09 -9.74 -8.05
CA PRO A 29 1.29 -9.77 -8.51
C PRO A 29 2.18 -8.96 -7.57
N GLU A 30 3.14 -9.61 -6.91
CA GLU A 30 4.04 -8.93 -5.97
C GLU A 30 4.84 -7.81 -6.66
N ALA A 31 5.13 -7.97 -7.96
CA ALA A 31 5.84 -6.98 -8.76
C ALA A 31 5.09 -5.65 -8.89
N GLU A 32 3.76 -5.66 -8.80
CA GLU A 32 2.91 -4.48 -8.97
C GLU A 32 2.27 -4.02 -7.66
N PHE A 33 2.12 -4.91 -6.68
CA PHE A 33 1.43 -4.62 -5.43
C PHE A 33 2.34 -4.80 -4.22
N PHE A 34 2.22 -3.88 -3.27
CA PHE A 34 3.02 -3.90 -2.05
C PHE A 34 2.16 -3.67 -0.82
N ARG A 35 2.37 -4.50 0.21
CA ARG A 35 1.70 -4.36 1.49
C ARG A 35 2.41 -3.33 2.38
N ILE A 36 1.90 -2.11 2.35
CA ILE A 36 2.51 -0.97 3.07
C ILE A 36 2.36 -1.07 4.60
N ASN A 37 1.26 -1.67 5.07
CA ASN A 37 1.02 -1.92 6.50
C ASN A 37 0.06 -3.11 6.71
N ARG A 38 -0.31 -3.39 7.96
CA ARG A 38 -1.18 -4.54 8.30
C ARG A 38 -2.57 -4.47 7.65
N SER A 39 -3.03 -3.28 7.25
CA SER A 39 -4.39 -3.00 6.80
C SER A 39 -4.48 -2.52 5.35
N GLU A 40 -3.36 -2.28 4.66
CA GLU A 40 -3.36 -1.67 3.32
C GLU A 40 -2.35 -2.33 2.38
N ILE A 41 -2.78 -2.56 1.14
CA ILE A 41 -1.95 -2.96 -0.01
C ILE A 41 -2.12 -1.87 -1.07
N ILE A 42 -1.02 -1.45 -1.67
CA ILE A 42 -0.97 -0.38 -2.68
C ILE A 42 -0.50 -0.93 -4.02
N ASN A 43 -0.93 -0.32 -5.11
CA ASN A 43 -0.36 -0.53 -6.44
C ASN A 43 0.83 0.43 -6.62
N LEU A 44 2.01 -0.10 -6.93
CA LEU A 44 3.25 0.64 -7.12
C LEU A 44 3.17 1.60 -8.32
N ALA A 45 2.48 1.22 -9.40
CA ALA A 45 2.29 2.06 -10.58
C ALA A 45 1.35 3.25 -10.34
N PHE A 46 0.61 3.25 -9.23
CA PHE A 46 -0.32 4.32 -8.85
C PHE A 46 0.26 5.29 -7.81
N ILE A 47 1.55 5.13 -7.49
CA ILE A 47 2.29 6.05 -6.64
C ILE A 47 2.54 7.33 -7.43
N ASP A 48 2.35 8.46 -6.76
CA ASP A 48 2.65 9.80 -7.29
C ASP A 48 3.99 10.31 -6.75
N ASP A 49 4.25 10.14 -5.45
CA ASP A 49 5.49 10.58 -4.82
C ASP A 49 5.86 9.74 -3.60
N ILE A 50 7.14 9.68 -3.29
CA ILE A 50 7.68 8.98 -2.13
C ILE A 50 8.57 9.95 -1.38
N GLU A 51 8.10 10.39 -0.21
CA GLU A 51 8.82 11.35 0.61
C GLU A 51 9.46 10.67 1.82
N VAL A 52 10.72 11.02 2.03
CA VAL A 52 11.52 10.59 3.19
C VAL A 52 11.87 11.84 4.00
N PRO A 53 10.95 12.36 4.81
CA PRO A 53 11.26 13.52 5.62
C PRO A 53 12.37 13.20 6.64
N LEU A 54 13.13 14.24 7.00
CA LEU A 54 14.34 14.18 7.84
C LEU A 54 14.11 13.55 9.23
N ASN A 55 12.86 13.52 9.70
CA ASN A 55 12.41 12.87 10.92
C ASN A 55 12.24 11.33 10.79
N GLY A 56 12.51 10.76 9.60
CA GLY A 56 12.62 9.32 9.38
C GLY A 56 11.30 8.58 9.21
N GLN A 57 10.15 9.28 9.17
CA GLN A 57 8.85 8.67 8.89
C GLN A 57 8.50 8.79 7.41
N TRP A 58 8.54 7.65 6.74
CA TRP A 58 8.29 7.52 5.31
C TRP A 58 6.84 7.79 4.99
N GLN A 59 6.58 8.44 3.86
CA GLN A 59 5.22 8.59 3.35
C GLN A 59 5.18 8.38 1.84
N VAL A 60 4.09 7.76 1.38
CA VAL A 60 3.81 7.50 -0.02
C VAL A 60 2.57 8.29 -0.38
N ARG A 61 2.68 9.19 -1.35
CA ARG A 61 1.56 9.90 -1.95
C ARG A 61 1.08 9.12 -3.15
N MET A 62 -0.21 8.79 -3.18
CA MET A 62 -0.87 8.13 -4.31
C MET A 62 -1.44 9.19 -5.26
N GLN A 63 -1.62 8.83 -6.54
CA GLN A 63 -2.17 9.75 -7.56
C GLN A 63 -3.56 10.31 -7.24
N ASN A 64 -4.32 9.66 -6.36
CA ASN A 64 -5.62 10.16 -5.87
C ASN A 64 -5.50 11.10 -4.65
N GLY A 65 -4.30 11.57 -4.33
CA GLY A 65 -4.01 12.46 -3.20
C GLY A 65 -3.97 11.79 -1.82
N ARG A 66 -4.19 10.46 -1.74
CA ARG A 66 -4.07 9.74 -0.46
C ARG A 66 -2.62 9.62 -0.05
N ILE A 67 -2.34 9.90 1.22
CA ILE A 67 -1.02 9.73 1.83
C ILE A 67 -1.05 8.49 2.73
N LEU A 68 -0.05 7.63 2.58
CA LEU A 68 0.07 6.36 3.28
C LEU A 68 1.44 6.27 3.95
N VAL A 69 1.44 5.86 5.22
CA VAL A 69 2.67 5.71 6.01
C VAL A 69 3.00 4.22 6.13
N PRO A 70 4.16 3.76 5.65
CA PRO A 70 4.60 2.40 5.84
C PRO A 70 4.88 2.10 7.32
N SER A 71 4.64 0.86 7.73
CA SER A 71 5.20 0.38 9.00
C SER A 71 6.74 0.37 8.93
N ARG A 72 7.43 0.52 10.06
CA ARG A 72 8.92 0.58 10.10
C ARG A 72 9.60 -0.56 9.31
N ARG A 73 9.13 -1.80 9.49
CA ARG A 73 9.65 -2.97 8.75
C ARG A 73 9.37 -2.88 7.26
N GLN A 74 8.16 -2.46 6.88
CA GLN A 74 7.80 -2.34 5.47
C GLN A 74 8.50 -1.15 4.79
N ALA A 75 8.80 -0.06 5.51
CA ALA A 75 9.61 1.02 4.97
C ALA A 75 11.01 0.51 4.55
N GLN A 76 11.64 -0.33 5.38
CA GLN A 76 12.93 -0.94 5.04
C GLN A 76 12.84 -1.89 3.84
N ALA A 77 11.85 -2.78 3.81
CA ALA A 77 11.63 -3.70 2.69
C ALA A 77 11.30 -2.97 1.38
N PHE A 78 10.54 -1.89 1.47
CA PHE A 78 10.15 -1.06 0.32
C PHE A 78 11.34 -0.33 -0.28
N ARG A 79 12.23 0.24 0.56
CA ARG A 79 13.51 0.80 0.10
C ARG A 79 14.33 -0.21 -0.67
N GLN A 80 14.52 -1.41 -0.10
CA GLN A 80 15.27 -2.47 -0.75
C GLN A 80 14.66 -2.83 -2.11
N ARG A 81 13.33 -2.86 -2.21
CA ARG A 81 12.62 -3.17 -3.46
C ARG A 81 12.73 -2.07 -4.52
N LEU A 82 12.83 -0.80 -4.11
CA LEU A 82 12.96 0.35 -5.02
C LEU A 82 14.40 0.69 -5.39
N SER A 83 15.37 0.29 -4.57
CA SER A 83 16.77 0.67 -4.74
C SER A 83 17.57 -0.20 -5.72
N LEU A 84 16.93 -1.14 -6.44
CA LEU A 84 17.57 -2.19 -7.27
C LEU A 84 18.46 -3.14 -6.46
#